data_AF-A0A4R5G995-F1
#
_entry.id   AF-A0A4R5G995-F1
#
_cell.length_a   1.000
_cell.length_b   1.000
_cell.length_c   1.000
_cell.angle_alpha   90.00
_cell.angle_beta   90.00
_cell.angle_gamma   90.00
#
_symmetry.space_group_name_H-M   'P 1'
#
loop_
_entity.id
_entity.type
_entity.pdbx_description
1 polymer ?
#
loop_
_entity_poly.entity_id
_entity_poly.type
_entity_poly.pdbx_seq_one_letter_code
_entity_poly.pdbx_strand_id
1 'polypeptide(L)'
;MPKARSARPALAAVPVTFRAGCGREWTVVSAEPDLAYTEQAFPECLECPHRVEPEGGPPFCTLRPVGTAHPFAALAGLDLPE
;
A
#
# COMPACT_ATOMS: atom_id res chain seq x y z
N MET A 1 -16.56 35.78 -0.30
CA MET A 1 -15.13 35.48 -0.08
C MET A 1 -14.94 33.97 -0.11
N PRO A 2 -14.28 33.37 -1.11
CA PRO A 2 -14.01 31.93 -1.08
C PRO A 2 -12.89 31.65 -0.07
N LYS A 3 -13.21 30.81 0.92
CA LYS A 3 -12.34 30.40 2.03
C LYS A 3 -11.18 29.57 1.46
N ALA A 4 -9.96 30.08 1.54
CA ALA A 4 -8.76 29.38 1.11
C ALA A 4 -8.67 28.02 1.83
N ARG A 5 -8.69 26.92 1.07
CA ARG A 5 -8.41 25.59 1.59
C ARG A 5 -6.91 25.52 1.87
N SER A 6 -6.54 25.46 3.15
CA SER A 6 -5.17 25.18 3.56
C SER A 6 -4.74 23.84 2.95
N ALA A 7 -3.80 23.89 2.01
CA ALA A 7 -3.16 22.70 1.48
C ALA A 7 -2.38 22.05 2.63
N ARG A 8 -2.64 20.77 2.93
CA ARG A 8 -1.75 19.97 3.78
C ARG A 8 -0.38 19.96 3.10
N PRO A 9 0.73 20.16 3.85
CA PRO A 9 2.05 20.03 3.26
C PRO A 9 2.18 18.61 2.69
N ALA A 10 2.55 18.51 1.41
CA ALA A 10 2.92 17.25 0.81
C ALA A 10 4.11 16.71 1.59
N LEU A 11 3.99 15.50 2.14
CA LEU A 11 5.12 14.81 2.75
C LEU A 11 6.23 14.73 1.71
N ALA A 12 7.46 15.10 2.09
CA ALA A 12 8.59 15.00 1.18
C ALA A 12 8.82 13.53 0.80
N ALA A 13 9.00 13.25 -0.48
CA ALA A 13 9.30 11.90 -0.94
C ALA A 13 10.69 11.49 -0.42
N VAL A 14 10.75 10.35 0.27
CA VAL A 14 11.99 9.79 0.82
C VAL A 14 12.15 8.36 0.32
N PRO A 15 13.37 7.79 0.31
CA PRO A 15 13.55 6.37 0.05
C PRO A 15 12.80 5.55 1.11
N VAL A 16 11.85 4.73 0.66
CA VAL A 16 11.07 3.82 1.51
C VAL A 16 11.15 2.43 0.92
N THR A 17 11.39 1.43 1.76
CA THR A 17 11.29 0.03 1.35
C THR A 17 9.84 -0.40 1.42
N PHE A 18 9.28 -0.81 0.29
CA PHE A 18 7.95 -1.39 0.18
C PHE A 18 8.05 -2.90 0.04
N ARG A 19 7.07 -3.60 0.61
CA ARG A 19 6.89 -5.05 0.49
C ARG A 19 5.57 -5.35 -0.21
N ALA A 20 5.66 -6.19 -1.24
CA ALA A 20 4.50 -6.78 -1.90
C ALA A 20 3.92 -7.91 -1.06
N GLY A 21 2.66 -8.24 -1.31
CA GLY A 21 1.99 -9.35 -0.64
C GLY A 21 2.65 -10.71 -0.79
N CYS A 22 3.40 -10.91 -1.88
CA CYS A 22 4.19 -12.12 -2.12
C CYS A 22 5.55 -12.13 -1.38
N GLY A 23 5.83 -11.10 -0.56
CA GLY A 23 7.03 -11.00 0.26
C GLY A 23 8.21 -10.30 -0.42
N ARG A 24 8.10 -9.92 -1.69
CA ARG A 24 9.15 -9.22 -2.43
C ARG A 24 9.27 -7.76 -2.00
N GLU A 25 10.49 -7.24 -1.97
CA GLU A 25 10.77 -5.91 -1.43
C GLU A 25 11.61 -5.06 -2.39
N TRP A 26 11.35 -3.75 -2.37
CA TRP A 26 12.09 -2.76 -3.16
C TRP A 26 12.08 -1.41 -2.48
N THR A 27 13.19 -0.68 -2.63
CA THR A 27 13.31 0.69 -2.15
C THR A 27 12.93 1.66 -3.26
N VAL A 28 11.93 2.50 -3.01
CA VAL A 28 11.41 3.50 -3.95
C VAL A 28 11.34 4.84 -3.24
N VAL A 29 11.72 5.92 -3.92
CA VAL A 29 11.51 7.28 -3.42
C VAL A 29 10.03 7.60 -3.55
N SER A 30 9.31 7.66 -2.43
CA SER A 30 7.87 7.90 -2.42
C SER A 30 7.45 8.66 -1.16
N ALA A 31 6.38 9.45 -1.28
CA ALA A 31 5.66 10.03 -0.15
C ALA A 31 4.34 9.29 0.13
N GLU A 32 3.96 8.37 -0.75
CA GLU A 32 2.67 7.66 -0.68
C GLU A 32 2.70 6.55 0.37
N PRO A 33 1.58 6.34 1.09
CA PRO A 33 1.48 5.30 2.09
C PRO A 33 1.43 3.89 1.50
N ASP A 34 1.02 3.73 0.24
CA ASP A 34 0.95 2.46 -0.47
C ASP A 34 1.19 2.71 -1.97
N LEU A 35 1.64 1.68 -2.69
CA LEU A 35 1.84 1.74 -4.15
C LEU A 35 1.17 0.56 -4.85
N ALA A 36 0.77 0.76 -6.11
CA ALA A 36 0.27 -0.31 -6.97
C ALA A 36 1.39 -0.84 -7.88
N TYR A 37 1.71 -2.12 -7.75
CA TYR A 37 2.65 -2.83 -8.62
C TYR A 37 1.90 -3.51 -9.77
N THR A 38 1.89 -2.86 -10.94
CA THR A 38 1.17 -3.33 -12.13
C THR A 38 2.00 -4.32 -12.96
N GLU A 39 3.33 -4.25 -12.92
CA GLU A 39 4.20 -5.07 -13.77
C GLU A 39 4.08 -6.57 -13.49
N GLN A 40 3.85 -6.96 -12.22
CA GLN A 40 3.67 -8.36 -11.81
C GLN A 40 4.69 -9.33 -12.44
N ALA A 41 5.95 -8.89 -12.58
CA ALA A 41 6.97 -9.59 -13.36
C ALA A 41 7.43 -10.91 -12.72
N PHE A 42 6.96 -11.22 -11.51
CA PHE A 42 7.35 -12.40 -10.77
C PHE A 42 6.24 -13.46 -10.76
N PRO A 43 6.58 -14.76 -10.89
CA PRO A 43 5.59 -15.83 -10.94
C PRO A 43 4.73 -15.90 -9.68
N GLU A 44 5.29 -15.58 -8.49
CA GLU A 44 4.56 -15.54 -7.23
C GLU A 44 3.46 -14.47 -7.16
N CYS A 45 3.44 -13.50 -8.09
CA CYS A 45 2.38 -12.51 -8.14
C CYS A 45 1.03 -13.12 -8.56
N LEU A 46 1.02 -14.21 -9.33
CA LEU A 46 -0.21 -14.86 -9.79
C LEU A 46 -1.01 -15.50 -8.66
N GLU A 47 -0.32 -16.04 -7.66
CA GLU A 47 -0.89 -16.73 -6.51
C GLU A 47 -0.95 -15.83 -5.26
N CYS A 48 -0.60 -14.55 -5.40
CA CYS A 48 -0.52 -13.62 -4.29
C CYS A 48 -1.93 -13.29 -3.76
N PRO A 49 -2.21 -13.49 -2.46
CA PRO A 49 -3.51 -13.14 -1.87
C PRO A 49 -3.79 -11.63 -1.87
N HIS A 50 -2.76 -10.81 -2.13
CA HIS A 50 -2.86 -9.36 -2.24
C HIS A 50 -2.89 -8.88 -3.71
N ARG A 51 -3.08 -9.79 -4.68
CA ARG A 51 -3.38 -9.44 -6.08
C ARG A 51 -4.83 -8.97 -6.17
N VAL A 52 -5.03 -7.82 -6.81
CA VAL A 52 -6.34 -7.20 -7.03
C VAL A 52 -6.65 -7.27 -8.52
N GLU A 53 -7.85 -7.74 -8.87
CA GLU A 53 -8.37 -7.78 -10.24
C GLU A 53 -9.54 -6.80 -10.36
N PRO A 54 -9.28 -5.52 -10.70
CA PRO A 54 -10.34 -4.55 -10.87
C PRO A 54 -11.16 -4.83 -12.13
N GLU A 55 -12.47 -4.56 -12.09
CA GLU A 55 -13.31 -4.63 -13.28
C GLU A 55 -12.84 -3.61 -14.32
N GLY A 56 -12.45 -4.09 -15.51
CA GLY A 56 -12.04 -3.24 -16.63
C GLY A 56 -10.60 -2.70 -16.56
N GLY A 57 -9.75 -3.19 -15.64
CA GLY A 57 -8.35 -2.77 -15.54
C GLY A 57 -7.38 -3.94 -15.47
N PRO A 58 -6.06 -3.68 -15.66
CA PRO A 58 -5.06 -4.71 -15.45
C PRO A 58 -5.00 -5.08 -13.96
N PRO A 59 -4.69 -6.35 -13.64
CA PRO A 59 -4.42 -6.74 -12.27
C PRO A 59 -3.22 -5.99 -11.71
N PHE A 60 -3.16 -5.85 -10.40
CA PHE A 60 -1.98 -5.28 -9.72
C PHE A 60 -1.84 -5.85 -8.31
N CYS A 61 -0.63 -5.77 -7.76
CA CYS A 61 -0.38 -6.10 -6.35
C CYS A 61 -0.23 -4.81 -5.53
N THR A 62 -0.76 -4.81 -4.31
CA THR A 62 -0.58 -3.67 -3.39
C THR A 62 0.76 -3.80 -2.66
N LEU A 63 1.49 -2.68 -2.59
CA LEU A 63 2.79 -2.56 -1.93
C LEU A 63 2.66 -1.69 -0.70
N ARG A 64 3.14 -2.19 0.44
CA ARG A 64 3.07 -1.48 1.72
C ARG A 64 4.47 -1.20 2.29
N PRO A 65 4.72 -0.03 2.90
CA PRO A 65 5.97 0.28 3.55
C PRO A 65 6.33 -0.76 4.62
N VAL A 66 7.56 -1.24 4.57
CA VAL A 66 8.11 -2.15 5.59
C VAL A 66 8.28 -1.40 6.89
N GLY A 67 7.89 -2.03 8.01
CA GLY A 67 8.01 -1.47 9.35
C GLY A 67 6.90 -0.49 9.73
N THR A 68 5.96 -0.20 8.83
CA THR A 68 4.73 0.52 9.20
C THR A 68 3.73 -0.46 9.78
N ALA A 69 3.20 -0.15 10.97
CA ALA A 69 2.14 -0.95 11.58
C ALA A 69 0.91 -0.97 10.66
N HIS A 70 0.25 -2.13 10.55
CA HIS A 70 -0.99 -2.23 9.76
C HIS A 70 -2.03 -1.24 10.32
N PRO A 71 -2.81 -0.51 9.51
CA PRO A 71 -3.75 0.51 10.00
C PRO A 71 -4.77 -0.05 11.02
N PHE A 72 -5.06 -1.35 10.91
CA PHE A 72 -5.97 -2.08 11.79
C PHE A 72 -5.24 -2.88 12.88
N ALA A 73 -3.92 -2.75 13.05
CA ALA A 73 -3.18 -3.45 14.10
C ALA A 73 -3.76 -3.16 15.50
N ALA A 74 -4.29 -1.95 15.70
CA ALA A 74 -5.00 -1.57 16.93
C ALA A 74 -6.28 -2.38 17.18
N LEU A 75 -6.89 -2.96 16.14
CA LEU A 75 -8.09 -3.78 16.24
C LEU A 75 -7.79 -5.26 16.55
N ALA A 76 -6.54 -5.71 16.41
CA ALA A 76 -6.17 -7.12 16.60
C ALA A 76 -6.38 -7.64 18.04
N GLY A 77 -6.54 -6.73 19.01
CA GLY A 77 -6.84 -7.06 20.41
C GLY A 77 -8.31 -6.84 20.81
N LEU A 78 -9.22 -6.59 19.86
CA LEU A 78 -10.64 -6.42 20.17
C LEU A 78 -11.32 -7.79 20.32
N ASP A 79 -11.87 -8.03 21.51
CA ASP A 79 -12.76 -9.16 21.78
C ASP A 79 -14.17 -8.76 21.32
N LEU A 80 -14.66 -9.41 20.26
CA LEU A 80 -16.00 -9.15 19.72
C LEU A 80 -17.01 -10.05 20.47
N PRO A 81 -18.11 -9.50 21.01
CA PRO A 81 -19.17 -10.32 21.58
C PRO A 81 -19.84 -11.16 20.49
N GLU A 82 -20.27 -12.37 20.86
CA GLU A 82 -20.95 -13.36 20.01
C GLU A 82 -22.33 -12.91 19.49
#